data_AF-A0A943UHI5-F1
#
_entry.id   AF-A0A943UHI5-F1
#
_cell.length_a   1.000
_cell.length_b   1.000
_cell.length_c   1.000
_cell.angle_alpha   90.00
_cell.angle_beta   90.00
_cell.angle_gamma   90.00
#
_symmetry.space_group_name_H-M   'P 1'
#
loop_
_entity.id
_entity.type
_entity.pdbx_description
1 polymer ?
#
loop_
_entity_poly.entity_id
_entity_poly.type
_entity_poly.pdbx_seq_one_letter_code
_entity_poly.pdbx_strand_id
1 'polypeptide(L)'
;MYSTADLAGLKLRVPDSASLIEIGTAMGYVPTPTAAADQYMSLSQGIVDGADHALWAHQTWKLTEIAKHYSDTRHALQCVFFIMNNDSLASLPEEYQKIVLDTFAEVEKELADQTRKDSDESYVKAEADGVKVIPYEEIDIDSFKQALSGVVDEYSNLAPDLYDIISKLAD
;
A
#
# COMPACT_ATOMS: atom_id res chain seq x y z
N MET A 1 12.17 -8.66 -7.41
CA MET A 1 12.29 -9.59 -6.29
C MET A 1 11.28 -10.71 -6.54
N TYR A 2 11.70 -11.95 -6.50
CA TYR A 2 10.84 -13.10 -6.73
C TYR A 2 10.44 -13.79 -5.41
N SER A 3 11.22 -13.60 -4.34
CA SER A 3 10.96 -14.17 -3.00
C SER A 3 11.43 -13.24 -1.88
N THR A 4 11.09 -13.56 -0.64
CA THR A 4 11.64 -12.85 0.55
C THR A 4 13.15 -13.03 0.70
N ALA A 5 13.74 -14.11 0.18
CA ALA A 5 15.19 -14.30 0.22
C ALA A 5 15.94 -13.24 -0.59
N ASP A 6 15.34 -12.75 -1.68
CA ASP A 6 15.93 -11.69 -2.48
C ASP A 6 15.96 -10.35 -1.71
N LEU A 7 15.02 -10.13 -0.77
CA LEU A 7 14.89 -8.90 0.00
C LEU A 7 15.96 -8.74 1.09
N ALA A 8 16.67 -9.82 1.43
CA ALA A 8 17.60 -9.87 2.54
C ALA A 8 18.69 -8.78 2.43
N GLY A 9 18.71 -7.89 3.42
CA GLY A 9 19.73 -6.83 3.54
C GLY A 9 19.51 -5.62 2.64
N LEU A 10 18.49 -5.60 1.79
CA LEU A 10 18.13 -4.40 1.03
C LEU A 10 17.52 -3.35 1.95
N LYS A 11 17.88 -2.09 1.74
CA LYS A 11 17.26 -0.95 2.42
C LYS A 11 16.11 -0.46 1.59
N LEU A 12 14.87 -0.71 2.01
CA LEU A 12 13.71 -0.17 1.32
C LEU A 12 13.12 0.99 2.10
N ARG A 13 12.86 2.10 1.42
CA ARG A 13 12.15 3.22 2.00
C ARG A 13 10.71 2.81 2.30
N VAL A 14 10.26 3.09 3.52
CA VAL A 14 8.87 2.95 3.96
C VAL A 14 8.36 4.29 4.50
N PRO A 15 7.04 4.53 4.56
CA PRO A 15 6.47 5.58 5.40
C PRO A 15 6.82 5.34 6.88
N ASP A 16 6.84 6.40 7.67
CA ASP A 16 7.02 6.33 9.12
C ASP A 16 5.75 5.79 9.79
N SER A 17 5.55 4.47 9.68
CA SER A 17 4.44 3.72 10.25
C SER A 17 4.98 2.46 10.90
N ALA A 18 4.67 2.27 12.20
CA ALA A 18 5.10 1.08 12.93
C ALA A 18 4.70 -0.22 12.23
N SER A 19 3.48 -0.30 11.70
CA SER A 19 3.00 -1.49 10.98
C SER A 19 3.77 -1.76 9.68
N LEU A 20 4.13 -0.72 8.93
CA LEU A 20 4.89 -0.89 7.67
C LEU A 20 6.36 -1.24 7.94
N ILE A 21 6.95 -0.69 9.02
CA ILE A 21 8.28 -1.07 9.48
C ILE A 21 8.28 -2.55 9.92
N GLU A 22 7.25 -2.99 10.62
CA GLU A 22 7.10 -4.37 11.08
C GLU A 22 6.92 -5.35 9.91
N ILE A 23 6.00 -5.04 8.97
CA ILE A 23 5.81 -5.79 7.71
C ILE A 23 7.14 -5.92 6.97
N GLY A 24 7.87 -4.80 6.82
CA GLY A 24 9.14 -4.80 6.11
C GLY A 24 10.23 -5.63 6.77
N THR A 25 10.30 -5.55 8.10
CA THR A 25 11.21 -6.37 8.91
C THR A 25 10.87 -7.85 8.78
N ALA A 26 9.58 -8.20 8.84
CA ALA A 26 9.10 -9.57 8.71
C ALA A 26 9.41 -10.14 7.31
N MET A 27 9.26 -9.35 6.26
CA MET A 27 9.62 -9.70 4.88
C MET A 27 11.14 -9.82 4.64
N GLY A 28 11.97 -9.37 5.59
CA GLY A 28 13.42 -9.60 5.60
C GLY A 28 14.28 -8.47 5.03
N TYR A 29 13.70 -7.35 4.61
CA TYR A 29 14.45 -6.16 4.23
C TYR A 29 14.73 -5.24 5.44
N VAL A 30 15.57 -4.23 5.26
CA VAL A 30 15.87 -3.19 6.25
C VAL A 30 14.97 -1.97 6.00
N PRO A 31 13.83 -1.83 6.69
CA PRO A 31 12.94 -0.70 6.50
C PRO A 31 13.63 0.61 6.88
N THR A 32 13.58 1.58 5.99
CA THR A 32 14.17 2.91 6.17
C THR A 32 13.06 3.97 6.17
N PRO A 33 12.52 4.35 7.34
CA PRO A 33 11.39 5.27 7.41
C PRO A 33 11.82 6.69 7.04
N THR A 34 11.19 7.26 6.02
CA THR A 34 11.41 8.66 5.60
C THR A 34 10.13 9.26 5.02
N ALA A 35 10.08 10.60 4.93
CA ALA A 35 8.98 11.28 4.28
C ALA A 35 8.92 10.97 2.77
N ALA A 36 7.72 10.96 2.20
CA ALA A 36 7.53 10.67 0.77
C ALA A 36 8.23 11.71 -0.13
N ALA A 37 8.42 12.95 0.35
CA ALA A 37 9.13 13.99 -0.39
C ALA A 37 10.62 13.67 -0.60
N ASP A 38 11.24 12.89 0.29
CA ASP A 38 12.70 12.65 0.28
C ASP A 38 13.10 11.38 -0.47
N GLN A 39 12.13 10.56 -0.88
CA GLN A 39 12.39 9.23 -1.39
C GLN A 39 13.08 9.23 -2.76
N TYR A 40 12.77 10.18 -3.65
CA TYR A 40 13.45 10.29 -4.96
C TYR A 40 14.95 10.59 -4.76
N MET A 41 15.26 11.53 -3.87
CA MET A 41 16.64 11.87 -3.56
C MET A 41 17.36 10.71 -2.85
N SER A 42 16.68 10.04 -1.91
CA SER A 42 17.25 8.89 -1.20
C SER A 42 17.58 7.74 -2.15
N LEU A 43 16.69 7.46 -3.11
CA LEU A 43 16.89 6.42 -4.11
C LEU A 43 17.97 6.80 -5.13
N SER A 44 17.94 8.03 -5.66
CA SER A 44 18.94 8.50 -6.65
C SER A 44 20.36 8.57 -6.09
N GLN A 45 20.51 8.82 -4.80
CA GLN A 45 21.80 8.85 -4.11
C GLN A 45 22.24 7.46 -3.59
N GLY A 46 21.41 6.42 -3.74
CA GLY A 46 21.71 5.07 -3.23
C GLY A 46 21.72 4.97 -1.70
N ILE A 47 21.01 5.86 -1.00
CA ILE A 47 20.80 5.75 0.46
C ILE A 47 19.89 4.54 0.76
N VAL A 48 18.90 4.33 -0.10
CA VAL A 48 18.00 3.18 -0.13
C VAL A 48 18.10 2.47 -1.48
N ASP A 49 17.88 1.16 -1.49
CA ASP A 49 17.91 0.30 -2.68
C ASP A 49 16.56 0.29 -3.42
N GLY A 50 15.49 0.75 -2.75
CA GLY A 50 14.15 0.83 -3.32
C GLY A 50 13.17 1.51 -2.38
N ALA A 51 11.88 1.43 -2.71
CA ALA A 51 10.79 1.92 -1.88
C ALA A 51 9.63 0.92 -1.93
N ASP A 52 8.87 0.83 -0.84
CA ASP A 52 7.73 -0.09 -0.70
C ASP A 52 6.41 0.68 -0.81
N HIS A 53 5.84 0.71 -2.01
CA HIS A 53 4.56 1.36 -2.36
C HIS A 53 3.91 0.68 -3.57
N ALA A 54 2.62 0.97 -3.79
CA ALA A 54 1.95 0.59 -5.03
C ALA A 54 2.56 1.30 -6.25
N LEU A 55 2.53 0.65 -7.42
CA LEU A 55 3.18 1.12 -8.65
C LEU A 55 2.76 2.54 -9.09
N TRP A 56 1.48 2.88 -8.97
CA TRP A 56 0.99 4.23 -9.28
C TRP A 56 1.72 5.30 -8.47
N ALA A 57 2.06 5.01 -7.21
CA ALA A 57 2.74 5.95 -6.34
C ALA A 57 4.21 6.10 -6.74
N HIS A 58 4.88 5.01 -7.14
CA HIS A 58 6.21 5.06 -7.75
C HIS A 58 6.24 5.98 -8.98
N GLN A 59 5.20 5.96 -9.81
CA GLN A 59 5.10 6.84 -10.96
C GLN A 59 4.85 8.30 -10.57
N THR A 60 3.93 8.56 -9.63
CA THR A 60 3.63 9.91 -9.13
C THR A 60 4.88 10.58 -8.56
N TRP A 61 5.71 9.82 -7.84
CA TRP A 61 6.98 10.32 -7.29
C TRP A 61 8.19 10.11 -8.20
N LYS A 62 7.97 9.71 -9.45
CA LYS A 62 9.00 9.51 -10.48
C LYS A 62 10.11 8.51 -10.11
N LEU A 63 9.83 7.59 -9.18
CA LEU A 63 10.78 6.57 -8.76
C LEU A 63 11.07 5.56 -9.87
N THR A 64 10.15 5.39 -10.82
CA THR A 64 10.33 4.56 -12.01
C THR A 64 11.42 5.09 -12.96
N GLU A 65 11.89 6.33 -12.80
CA GLU A 65 13.06 6.85 -13.53
C GLU A 65 14.36 6.13 -13.08
N ILE A 66 14.40 5.67 -11.83
CA ILE A 66 15.59 5.11 -11.17
C ILE A 66 15.40 3.61 -10.89
N ALA A 67 14.29 3.22 -10.25
CA ALA A 67 13.94 1.84 -9.97
C ALA A 67 13.29 1.18 -11.20
N LYS A 68 14.03 0.27 -11.83
CA LYS A 68 13.60 -0.42 -13.07
C LYS A 68 13.05 -1.84 -12.85
N HIS A 69 12.82 -2.21 -11.60
CA HIS A 69 12.20 -3.47 -11.22
C HIS A 69 11.07 -3.20 -10.23
N TYR A 70 9.90 -3.76 -10.50
CA TYR A 70 8.75 -3.75 -9.58
C TYR A 70 8.29 -5.18 -9.36
N SER A 71 7.83 -5.52 -8.15
CA SER A 71 7.36 -6.85 -7.81
C SER A 71 5.99 -6.73 -7.18
N ASP A 72 4.96 -7.20 -7.90
CA ASP A 72 3.56 -7.10 -7.48
C ASP A 72 3.23 -8.14 -6.39
N THR A 73 3.77 -7.89 -5.20
CA THR A 73 3.66 -8.82 -4.04
C THR A 73 2.30 -8.75 -3.35
N ARG A 74 1.53 -7.67 -3.55
CA ARG A 74 0.19 -7.45 -2.94
C ARG A 74 0.13 -7.71 -1.43
N HIS A 75 1.20 -7.42 -0.72
CA HIS A 75 1.38 -7.81 0.68
C HIS A 75 0.68 -6.85 1.67
N ALA A 76 0.20 -5.69 1.22
CA ALA A 76 -0.54 -4.73 2.04
C ALA A 76 -1.69 -4.12 1.25
N LEU A 77 -2.85 -3.99 1.91
CA LEU A 77 -3.99 -3.24 1.39
C LEU A 77 -3.99 -1.84 1.99
N GLN A 78 -3.99 -0.81 1.13
CA GLN A 78 -4.17 0.56 1.57
C GLN A 78 -5.66 0.90 1.62
N CYS A 79 -6.14 1.32 2.79
CA CYS A 79 -7.50 1.82 2.98
C CYS A 79 -7.46 3.32 3.31
N VAL A 80 -8.38 4.09 2.72
CA VAL A 80 -8.59 5.50 3.03
C VAL A 80 -9.94 5.65 3.71
N PHE A 81 -9.95 6.28 4.88
CA PHE A 81 -11.17 6.49 5.65
C PHE A 81 -11.56 7.96 5.62
N PHE A 82 -12.83 8.23 5.31
CA PHE A 82 -13.43 9.53 5.56
C PHE A 82 -13.94 9.57 7.00
N ILE A 83 -13.42 10.50 7.79
CA ILE A 83 -13.75 10.62 9.21
C ILE A 83 -14.35 12.00 9.46
N MET A 84 -15.49 12.03 10.12
CA MET A 84 -16.16 13.25 10.57
C MET A 84 -16.41 13.17 12.08
N ASN A 85 -16.32 14.32 12.76
CA ASN A 85 -16.69 14.42 14.16
C ASN A 85 -18.22 14.23 14.32
N ASN A 86 -18.62 13.33 15.24
CA ASN A 86 -20.02 12.98 15.46
C ASN A 86 -20.87 14.17 15.91
N ASP A 87 -20.37 15.03 16.80
CA ASP A 87 -21.12 16.19 17.29
C ASP A 87 -21.32 17.23 16.17
N SER A 88 -20.32 17.38 15.30
CA SER A 88 -20.42 18.24 14.13
C SER A 88 -21.50 17.74 13.17
N LEU A 89 -21.55 16.43 12.89
CA LEU A 89 -22.60 15.84 12.08
C LEU A 89 -23.98 16.00 12.76
N ALA A 90 -24.09 15.67 14.05
CA ALA A 90 -25.34 15.75 14.80
C ALA A 90 -25.87 17.18 14.96
N SER A 91 -24.99 18.20 14.90
CA SER A 91 -25.37 19.61 14.96
C SER A 91 -26.06 20.11 13.68
N LEU A 92 -25.92 19.37 12.57
CA LEU A 92 -26.57 19.70 11.31
C LEU A 92 -28.06 19.31 11.36
N PRO A 93 -28.96 20.08 10.71
CA PRO A 93 -30.30 19.61 10.36
C PRO A 93 -30.28 18.22 9.68
N GLU A 94 -31.29 17.40 9.95
CA GLU A 94 -31.38 16.00 9.47
C GLU A 94 -31.21 15.87 7.95
N GLU A 95 -31.77 16.82 7.17
CA GLU A 95 -31.59 16.88 5.72
C GLU A 95 -30.12 16.96 5.31
N TYR A 96 -29.33 17.79 6.00
CA TYR A 96 -27.90 17.94 5.71
C TYR A 96 -27.07 16.77 6.23
N GLN A 97 -27.47 16.13 7.34
CA GLN A 97 -26.84 14.88 7.77
C GLN A 97 -26.97 13.82 6.69
N LYS A 98 -28.17 13.68 6.13
CA LYS A 98 -28.43 12.72 5.04
C LYS A 98 -27.58 13.03 3.81
N ILE A 99 -27.54 14.30 3.38
CA ILE A 99 -26.73 14.71 2.22
C ILE A 99 -25.26 14.38 2.43
N VAL A 100 -24.70 14.66 3.60
CA VAL A 100 -23.28 14.37 3.91
C VAL A 100 -23.01 12.87 3.83
N LEU A 101 -23.85 12.04 4.48
CA LEU A 101 -23.66 10.59 4.50
C LEU A 101 -23.84 9.96 3.12
N ASP A 102 -24.87 10.35 2.38
CA ASP A 102 -25.10 9.86 1.01
C ASP A 102 -23.93 10.24 0.09
N THR A 103 -23.44 11.49 0.20
CA THR A 103 -22.32 11.98 -0.62
C THR A 103 -21.04 11.22 -0.31
N PHE A 104 -20.74 10.94 0.96
CA PHE A 104 -19.56 10.14 1.30
C PHE A 104 -19.66 8.73 0.74
N ALA A 105 -20.83 8.09 0.80
CA ALA A 105 -21.03 6.75 0.23
C ALA A 105 -20.88 6.73 -1.30
N GLU A 106 -21.37 7.77 -2.00
CA GLU A 106 -21.20 7.90 -3.46
C GLU A 106 -19.73 8.10 -3.83
N VAL A 107 -19.06 9.06 -3.18
CA VAL A 107 -17.65 9.41 -3.44
C VAL A 107 -16.71 8.25 -3.08
N GLU A 108 -16.99 7.51 -2.02
CA GLU A 108 -16.20 6.32 -1.66
C GLU A 108 -16.17 5.31 -2.81
N LYS A 109 -17.34 5.00 -3.38
CA LYS A 109 -17.44 4.06 -4.50
C LYS A 109 -16.71 4.59 -5.73
N GLU A 110 -16.94 5.85 -6.09
CA GLU A 110 -16.29 6.48 -7.24
C GLU A 110 -14.76 6.46 -7.11
N LEU A 111 -14.23 6.82 -5.93
CA LEU A 111 -12.80 6.81 -5.67
C LEU A 111 -12.21 5.40 -5.67
N ALA A 112 -12.93 4.40 -5.15
CA ALA A 112 -12.49 3.01 -5.18
C ALA A 112 -12.37 2.50 -6.63
N ASP A 113 -13.39 2.77 -7.47
CA ASP A 113 -13.39 2.37 -8.87
C ASP A 113 -12.29 3.10 -9.67
N GLN A 114 -12.11 4.40 -9.42
CA GLN A 114 -11.05 5.18 -10.05
C GLN A 114 -9.65 4.71 -9.63
N THR A 115 -9.45 4.38 -8.34
CA THR A 115 -8.16 3.89 -7.83
C THR A 115 -7.78 2.54 -8.44
N ARG A 116 -8.76 1.65 -8.65
CA ARG A 116 -8.55 0.37 -9.36
C ARG A 116 -8.11 0.61 -10.79
N LYS A 117 -8.83 1.49 -11.50
CA LYS A 117 -8.50 1.86 -12.88
C LYS A 117 -7.10 2.47 -12.99
N ASP A 118 -6.75 3.41 -12.11
CA ASP A 118 -5.44 4.04 -12.09
C ASP A 118 -4.33 3.03 -11.78
N SER A 119 -4.60 2.05 -10.91
CA SER A 119 -3.66 0.95 -10.65
C SER A 119 -3.44 0.10 -11.89
N ASP A 120 -4.48 -0.33 -12.59
CA ASP A 120 -4.36 -1.12 -13.82
C ASP A 120 -3.59 -0.36 -14.92
N GLU A 121 -3.90 0.92 -15.13
CA GLU A 121 -3.21 1.78 -16.08
C GLU A 121 -1.73 2.00 -15.70
N SER A 122 -1.41 2.01 -14.40
CA SER A 122 -0.04 2.19 -13.92
C SER A 122 0.90 1.08 -14.38
N TYR A 123 0.43 -0.17 -14.46
CA TYR A 123 1.22 -1.31 -14.93
C TYR A 123 1.65 -1.14 -16.39
N VAL A 124 0.68 -0.86 -17.27
CA VAL A 124 0.92 -0.65 -18.70
C VAL A 124 1.91 0.50 -18.93
N LYS A 125 1.72 1.61 -18.20
CA LYS A 125 2.60 2.76 -18.31
C LYS A 125 4.01 2.47 -17.80
N ALA A 126 4.16 1.73 -16.70
CA ALA A 126 5.46 1.42 -16.14
C ALA A 126 6.29 0.55 -17.11
N GLU A 127 5.67 -0.45 -17.72
CA GLU A 127 6.33 -1.28 -18.74
C GLU A 127 6.76 -0.47 -19.96
N ALA A 128 5.88 0.44 -20.43
CA ALA A 128 6.22 1.37 -21.51
C ALA A 128 7.41 2.29 -21.16
N ASP A 129 7.55 2.66 -19.88
CA ASP A 129 8.67 3.45 -19.33
C ASP A 129 9.92 2.59 -19.02
N GLY A 130 9.92 1.32 -19.43
CA GLY A 130 11.04 0.38 -19.30
C GLY A 130 11.22 -0.23 -17.92
N VAL A 131 10.19 -0.20 -17.07
CA VAL A 131 10.19 -0.91 -15.79
C VAL A 131 9.86 -2.38 -16.04
N LYS A 132 10.68 -3.30 -15.53
CA LYS A 132 10.34 -4.72 -15.48
C LYS A 132 9.37 -4.96 -14.33
N VAL A 133 8.09 -5.11 -14.64
CA VAL A 133 7.08 -5.58 -13.69
C VAL A 133 7.19 -7.11 -13.58
N ILE A 134 7.40 -7.61 -12.37
CA ILE A 134 7.28 -9.04 -12.05
C ILE A 134 5.85 -9.23 -11.52
N PRO A 135 4.99 -9.95 -12.26
CA PRO A 135 3.60 -10.09 -11.88
C PRO A 135 3.44 -11.06 -10.70
N TYR A 136 2.34 -10.93 -9.97
CA TYR A 136 2.04 -11.68 -8.74
C TYR A 136 2.21 -13.20 -8.91
N GLU A 137 1.74 -13.75 -10.04
CA GLU A 137 1.80 -15.17 -10.40
C GLU A 137 3.21 -15.70 -10.65
N GLU A 138 4.20 -14.84 -10.89
CA GLU A 138 5.61 -15.22 -11.03
C GLU A 138 6.39 -15.10 -9.70
N ILE A 139 5.77 -14.54 -8.66
CA ILE A 139 6.38 -14.35 -7.34
C ILE A 139 6.11 -15.59 -6.47
N ASP A 140 7.09 -15.98 -5.68
CA ASP A 140 6.92 -16.95 -4.58
C ASP A 140 6.13 -16.29 -3.44
N ILE A 141 4.83 -16.10 -3.66
CA ILE A 141 3.91 -15.47 -2.71
C ILE A 141 3.82 -16.26 -1.39
N ASP A 142 4.06 -17.56 -1.42
CA ASP A 142 4.05 -18.38 -0.21
C ASP A 142 5.18 -17.96 0.74
N SER A 143 6.37 -17.60 0.23
CA SER A 143 7.44 -17.03 1.04
C SER A 143 7.03 -15.73 1.76
N PHE A 144 6.26 -14.86 1.10
CA PHE A 144 5.76 -13.60 1.68
C PHE A 144 4.66 -13.86 2.71
N LYS A 145 3.69 -14.74 2.39
CA LYS A 145 2.63 -15.15 3.33
C LYS A 145 3.21 -15.77 4.60
N GLN A 146 4.21 -16.65 4.45
CA GLN A 146 4.88 -17.26 5.58
C GLN A 146 5.61 -16.22 6.44
N ALA A 147 6.35 -15.32 5.80
CA ALA A 147 7.06 -14.23 6.49
C ALA A 147 6.10 -13.32 7.28
N LEU A 148 4.92 -13.04 6.73
CA LEU A 148 3.92 -12.15 7.33
C LEU A 148 2.95 -12.85 8.28
N SER A 149 2.97 -14.18 8.40
CA SER A 149 2.02 -14.94 9.23
C SER A 149 1.94 -14.44 10.67
N GLY A 150 3.09 -14.22 11.33
CA GLY A 150 3.12 -13.70 12.70
C GLY A 150 2.57 -12.28 12.84
N VAL A 151 2.80 -11.44 11.83
CA VAL A 151 2.23 -10.08 11.76
C VAL A 151 0.71 -10.18 11.63
N VAL A 152 0.21 -10.99 10.71
CA VAL A 152 -1.24 -11.21 10.53
C VAL A 152 -1.89 -11.75 11.83
N ASP A 153 -1.25 -12.69 12.51
CA ASP A 153 -1.72 -13.21 13.79
C ASP A 153 -1.79 -12.12 14.86
N GLU A 154 -0.79 -11.25 14.96
CA GLU A 154 -0.80 -10.13 15.91
C GLU A 154 -1.95 -9.14 15.63
N TYR A 155 -2.06 -8.66 14.39
CA TYR A 155 -3.06 -7.65 14.05
C TYR A 155 -4.50 -8.21 14.04
N SER A 156 -4.70 -9.46 13.65
CA SER A 156 -6.01 -10.11 13.70
C SER A 156 -6.51 -10.26 15.15
N ASN A 157 -5.62 -10.51 16.11
CA ASN A 157 -5.98 -10.58 17.53
C ASN A 157 -6.29 -9.20 18.14
N LEU A 158 -5.71 -8.12 17.60
CA LEU A 158 -5.98 -6.75 18.08
C LEU A 158 -7.39 -6.26 17.70
N ALA A 159 -7.88 -6.65 16.52
CA ALA A 159 -9.17 -6.21 15.98
C ALA A 159 -9.87 -7.35 15.21
N PRO A 160 -10.35 -8.41 15.89
CA PRO A 160 -10.90 -9.61 15.25
C PRO A 160 -12.11 -9.30 14.36
N ASP A 161 -13.01 -8.41 14.79
CA ASP A 161 -14.19 -8.03 14.01
C ASP A 161 -13.79 -7.32 12.70
N LEU A 162 -12.77 -6.46 12.75
CA LEU A 162 -12.27 -5.76 11.58
C LEU A 162 -11.55 -6.73 10.63
N TYR A 163 -10.76 -7.65 11.18
CA TYR A 163 -10.10 -8.70 10.39
C TYR A 163 -11.12 -9.59 9.66
N ASP A 164 -12.20 -9.97 10.33
CA ASP A 164 -13.31 -10.73 9.75
C ASP A 164 -14.00 -9.99 8.60
N ILE A 165 -14.19 -8.67 8.73
CA ILE A 165 -14.76 -7.83 7.66
C ILE A 165 -13.80 -7.76 6.48
N ILE A 166 -12.52 -7.44 6.72
CA ILE A 166 -11.50 -7.32 5.67
C ILE A 166 -11.35 -8.64 4.91
N SER A 167 -11.31 -9.77 5.62
CA SER A 167 -11.16 -11.09 5.00
C SER A 167 -12.30 -11.43 4.04
N LYS A 168 -13.55 -11.08 4.41
CA LYS A 168 -14.74 -11.28 3.55
C LYS A 168 -14.76 -10.36 2.33
N LEU A 169 -14.04 -9.24 2.35
CA LEU A 169 -13.92 -8.32 1.23
C LEU A 169 -12.79 -8.72 0.26
N ALA A 170 -11.90 -9.62 0.67
CA ALA A 170 -10.77 -10.09 -0.13
C ALA A 170 -11.07 -11.36 -0.95
N ASP A 171 -12.14 -12.09 -0.60
CA ASP A 171 -12.71 -13.24 -1.35
C ASP A 171 -13.63 -12.79 -2.50
#